data_AF-A0A849QV11-F1
#
_entry.id   AF-A0A849QV11-F1
#
_cell.length_a   1.000
_cell.length_b   1.000
_cell.length_c   1.000
_cell.angle_alpha   90.00
_cell.angle_beta   90.00
_cell.angle_gamma   90.00
#
_symmetry.space_group_name_H-M   'P 1'
#
loop_
_entity.id
_entity.type
_entity.pdbx_description
1 polymer ?
#
loop_
_entity_poly.entity_id
_entity_poly.type
_entity_poly.pdbx_seq_one_letter_code
_entity_poly.pdbx_strand_id
1 'polypeptide(L)'
;MKEEISEGRRKLEKELRALVGNIFVPEAKVFGMACGCVGFAVDLRGLHGDDVAVFKEKINAVLEEISLSVGVKPEFLYARKLPGSEEVVTLTSRELCERCKSEFAGSKAAPRPDIVVLKKKR
;
A
#
# COMPACT_ATOMS: atom_id res chain seq x y z
N MET A 1 -16.52 -2.61 10.13
CA MET A 1 -15.70 -2.31 8.92
C MET A 1 -15.51 -0.82 8.61
N LYS A 2 -16.52 0.06 8.78
CA LYS A 2 -16.34 1.51 8.50
C LYS A 2 -15.38 2.19 9.49
N GLU A 3 -15.41 1.78 10.74
CA GLU A 3 -14.59 2.36 11.82
C GLU A 3 -13.12 1.97 11.66
N GLU A 4 -12.86 0.73 11.28
CA GLU A 4 -11.55 0.11 11.05
C GLU A 4 -10.83 0.77 9.88
N ILE A 5 -11.54 1.15 8.82
CA ILE A 5 -10.96 1.93 7.70
C ILE A 5 -10.54 3.33 8.18
N SER A 6 -11.41 4.01 8.94
CA SER A 6 -11.14 5.35 9.46
C SER A 6 -10.00 5.36 10.48
N GLU A 7 -9.97 4.36 11.37
CA GLU A 7 -8.91 4.14 12.34
C GLU A 7 -7.60 3.77 11.65
N GLY A 8 -7.64 2.85 10.68
CA GLY A 8 -6.48 2.49 9.87
C GLY A 8 -5.85 3.70 9.17
N ARG A 9 -6.68 4.57 8.57
CA ARG A 9 -6.24 5.84 7.99
C ARG A 9 -5.52 6.73 9.01
N ARG A 10 -6.15 6.96 10.16
CA ARG A 10 -5.60 7.79 11.26
C ARG A 10 -4.29 7.23 11.78
N LYS A 11 -4.24 5.92 11.99
CA LYS A 11 -3.06 5.20 12.46
C LYS A 11 -1.92 5.32 11.45
N LEU A 12 -2.16 5.03 10.17
CA LEU A 12 -1.13 5.16 9.15
C LEU A 12 -0.60 6.60 9.06
N GLU A 13 -1.48 7.60 9.07
CA GLU A 13 -1.04 9.00 9.07
C GLU A 13 -0.14 9.31 10.27
N LYS A 14 -0.53 8.89 11.48
CA LYS A 14 0.26 9.10 12.70
C LYS A 14 1.63 8.44 12.62
N GLU A 15 1.69 7.18 12.20
CA GLU A 15 2.93 6.43 12.09
C GLU A 15 3.86 7.04 11.02
N LEU A 16 3.32 7.39 9.84
CA LEU A 16 4.11 8.04 8.80
C LEU A 16 4.62 9.42 9.25
N ARG A 17 3.80 10.21 9.95
CA ARG A 17 4.25 11.50 10.51
C ARG A 17 5.40 11.33 11.50
N ALA A 18 5.39 10.27 12.30
CA ALA A 18 6.48 9.97 13.24
C ALA A 18 7.79 9.58 12.53
N LEU A 19 7.72 9.09 11.28
CA LEU A 19 8.89 8.68 10.51
C LEU A 19 9.47 9.81 9.66
N VAL A 20 8.63 10.57 8.97
CA VAL A 20 9.06 11.53 7.92
C VAL A 20 8.55 12.95 8.14
N GLY A 21 7.71 13.20 9.15
CA GLY A 21 7.17 14.53 9.43
C GLY A 21 5.89 14.84 8.65
N ASN A 22 5.92 15.78 7.71
CA ASN A 22 4.71 16.40 7.14
C ASN A 22 3.94 15.49 6.15
N ILE A 23 3.16 14.55 6.70
CA ILE A 23 2.30 13.63 5.94
C ILE A 23 0.83 13.97 6.11
N PHE A 24 0.07 13.86 5.01
CA PHE A 24 -1.38 14.00 5.01
C PHE A 24 -2.02 12.84 4.26
N VAL A 25 -3.01 12.20 4.89
CA VAL A 25 -3.69 11.02 4.35
C VAL A 25 -5.18 11.32 4.17
N PRO A 26 -5.61 11.92 3.04
CA PRO A 26 -7.00 12.33 2.84
C PRO A 26 -8.00 11.18 2.82
N GLU A 27 -7.62 10.00 2.30
CA GLU A 27 -8.57 8.93 2.02
C GLU A 27 -7.97 7.55 2.28
N ALA A 28 -8.79 6.65 2.84
CA ALA A 28 -8.54 5.22 2.87
C ALA A 28 -9.76 4.48 2.32
N LYS A 29 -9.52 3.40 1.57
CA LYS A 29 -10.58 2.62 0.93
C LYS A 29 -10.24 1.13 0.89
N VAL A 30 -11.28 0.31 1.02
CA VAL A 30 -11.26 -1.10 0.61
C VAL A 30 -11.90 -1.20 -0.76
N PHE A 31 -11.30 -1.94 -1.68
CA PHE A 31 -11.75 -2.04 -3.07
C PHE A 31 -11.71 -3.48 -3.56
N GLY A 32 -12.57 -3.77 -4.55
CA GLY A 32 -12.53 -4.99 -5.34
C GLY A 32 -12.20 -4.67 -6.80
N MET A 33 -11.40 -5.51 -7.45
CA MET A 33 -11.04 -5.38 -8.86
C MET A 33 -11.80 -6.39 -9.72
N ALA A 34 -11.97 -6.07 -11.00
CA ALA A 34 -12.63 -6.97 -11.97
C ALA A 34 -11.97 -8.35 -12.09
N CYS A 35 -10.67 -8.48 -11.80
CA CYS A 35 -9.97 -9.76 -11.79
C CYS A 35 -10.24 -10.61 -10.54
N GLY A 36 -10.94 -10.08 -9.54
CA GLY A 36 -11.21 -10.75 -8.26
C GLY A 36 -10.22 -10.42 -7.14
N CYS A 37 -9.17 -9.63 -7.38
CA CYS A 37 -8.33 -9.12 -6.29
C CYS A 37 -9.12 -8.16 -5.41
N VAL A 38 -8.85 -8.19 -4.11
CA VAL A 38 -9.39 -7.24 -3.12
C VAL A 38 -8.21 -6.50 -2.49
N GLY A 39 -8.39 -5.26 -2.07
CA GLY A 39 -7.30 -4.52 -1.49
C GLY A 39 -7.72 -3.38 -0.58
N PHE A 40 -6.75 -2.91 0.18
CA PHE A 40 -6.79 -1.70 0.97
C PHE A 40 -5.83 -0.69 0.35
N ALA A 41 -6.29 0.52 0.08
CA ALA A 41 -5.48 1.60 -0.46
C ALA A 41 -5.66 2.88 0.33
N VAL A 42 -4.58 3.63 0.42
CA VAL A 42 -4.54 4.90 1.13
C VAL A 42 -3.92 5.92 0.23
N ASP A 43 -4.66 6.99 -0.05
CA ASP A 43 -4.15 8.13 -0.81
C ASP A 43 -3.52 9.12 0.16
N LEU A 44 -2.35 9.64 -0.19
CA LEU A 44 -1.54 10.47 0.69
C LEU A 44 -0.71 11.50 -0.08
N ARG A 45 -0.17 12.46 0.67
CA ARG A 45 0.75 13.51 0.21
C ARG A 45 1.91 13.67 1.19
N GLY A 46 3.05 14.11 0.67
CA GLY A 46 4.25 14.45 1.45
C GLY A 46 5.22 13.29 1.67
N LEU A 47 4.94 12.09 1.16
CA LEU A 47 5.85 10.95 1.22
C LEU A 47 6.64 10.84 -0.07
N HIS A 48 7.95 10.59 0.00
CA HIS A 48 8.78 10.41 -1.18
C HIS A 48 9.23 8.94 -1.34
N GLY A 49 9.64 8.58 -2.57
CA GLY A 49 10.12 7.24 -2.90
C GLY A 49 11.32 6.81 -2.05
N ASP A 50 12.23 7.74 -1.77
CA ASP A 50 13.40 7.49 -0.91
C ASP A 50 12.99 7.15 0.52
N ASP A 51 12.02 7.87 1.09
CA ASP A 51 11.47 7.58 2.41
C ASP A 51 10.87 6.18 2.48
N VAL A 52 10.15 5.80 1.43
CA VAL A 52 9.55 4.47 1.31
C VAL A 52 10.63 3.38 1.27
N ALA A 53 11.76 3.63 0.62
CA ALA A 53 12.88 2.70 0.59
C ALA A 53 13.56 2.58 1.96
N VAL A 54 13.75 3.70 2.67
CA VAL A 54 14.39 3.74 4.00
C VAL A 54 13.50 3.09 5.07
N PHE A 55 12.21 3.41 5.09
CA PHE A 55 11.28 2.96 6.13
C PHE A 55 10.42 1.77 5.72
N LYS A 56 10.81 1.06 4.64
CA LYS A 56 10.08 -0.05 4.05
C LYS A 56 9.50 -1.04 5.05
N GLU A 57 10.31 -1.53 5.99
CA GLU A 57 9.89 -2.54 6.96
C GLU A 57 8.82 -2.01 7.92
N LYS A 58 8.94 -0.76 8.37
CA LYS A 58 7.94 -0.13 9.25
C LYS A 58 6.64 0.14 8.49
N ILE A 59 6.73 0.63 7.27
CA ILE A 59 5.56 0.88 6.41
C ILE A 59 4.82 -0.43 6.13
N ASN A 60 5.57 -1.51 5.81
CA ASN A 60 5.00 -2.84 5.63
C ASN A 60 4.26 -3.30 6.88
N ALA A 61 4.89 -3.27 8.05
CA ALA A 61 4.27 -3.72 9.30
C ALA A 61 2.94 -3.01 9.58
N VAL A 62 2.90 -1.68 9.44
CA VAL A 62 1.68 -0.89 9.66
C VAL A 62 0.61 -1.20 8.61
N LEU A 63 0.98 -1.31 7.33
CA LEU A 63 0.03 -1.67 6.27
C LEU A 63 -0.53 -3.08 6.46
N GLU A 64 0.28 -4.05 6.88
CA GLU A 64 -0.16 -5.42 7.16
C GLU A 64 -1.19 -5.46 8.28
N GLU A 65 -0.89 -4.79 9.39
CA GLU A 65 -1.78 -4.72 10.54
C GLU A 65 -3.14 -4.10 10.16
N ILE A 66 -3.12 -2.96 9.47
CA ILE A 66 -4.36 -2.29 9.03
C ILE A 66 -5.11 -3.15 8.01
N SER A 67 -4.40 -3.81 7.08
CA SER A 67 -5.05 -4.66 6.08
C SER A 67 -5.82 -5.79 6.73
N LEU A 68 -5.22 -6.46 7.73
CA LEU A 68 -5.86 -7.54 8.46
C LEU A 68 -7.07 -7.05 9.25
N SER A 69 -7.03 -5.85 9.84
CA SER A 69 -8.18 -5.29 10.57
C SER A 69 -9.36 -4.95 9.66
N VAL A 70 -9.11 -4.63 8.39
CA VAL A 70 -10.18 -4.40 7.39
C VAL A 70 -10.53 -5.66 6.57
N GLY A 71 -10.02 -6.83 6.96
CA GLY A 71 -10.35 -8.11 6.33
C GLY A 71 -9.66 -8.38 4.98
N VAL A 72 -8.55 -7.70 4.69
CA VAL A 72 -7.75 -7.90 3.48
C VAL A 72 -6.45 -8.61 3.83
N LYS A 73 -6.13 -9.74 3.17
CA LYS A 73 -4.83 -10.39 3.36
C LYS A 73 -3.73 -9.64 2.60
N PRO A 74 -2.65 -9.19 3.28
CA PRO A 74 -1.58 -8.41 2.65
C PRO A 74 -0.58 -9.31 1.90
N GLU A 75 -0.99 -9.85 0.75
CA GLU A 75 -0.13 -10.70 -0.10
C GLU A 75 0.82 -9.89 -0.97
N PHE A 76 0.39 -8.68 -1.37
CA PHE A 76 1.19 -7.77 -2.17
C PHE A 76 1.06 -6.34 -1.69
N LEU A 77 2.17 -5.75 -1.23
CA LEU A 77 2.25 -4.38 -0.76
C LEU A 77 3.10 -3.55 -1.72
N TYR A 78 2.61 -2.39 -2.10
CA TYR A 78 3.34 -1.49 -2.99
C TYR A 78 2.99 -0.02 -2.74
N ALA A 79 3.96 0.84 -3.02
CA ALA A 79 3.76 2.27 -3.17
C ALA A 79 3.62 2.62 -4.65
N ARG A 80 2.79 3.61 -4.97
CA ARG A 80 2.69 4.19 -6.30
C ARG A 80 3.17 5.63 -6.27
N LYS A 81 4.14 5.94 -7.12
CA LYS A 81 4.64 7.30 -7.36
C LYS A 81 3.73 8.06 -8.32
N LEU A 82 3.69 9.38 -8.18
CA LEU A 82 3.18 10.25 -9.22
C LEU A 82 4.12 10.12 -10.45
N PRO A 83 3.61 9.82 -11.66
CA PRO A 83 4.46 9.68 -12.83
C PRO A 83 5.33 10.92 -13.07
N GLY A 84 6.65 10.72 -13.19
CA GLY A 84 7.61 11.82 -13.38
C GLY A 84 8.03 12.54 -12.09
N SER A 85 7.64 12.04 -10.91
CA SER A 85 8.00 12.61 -9.60
C SER A 85 8.40 11.50 -8.62
N GLU A 86 9.14 11.88 -7.58
CA GLU A 86 9.42 11.00 -6.43
C GLU A 86 8.32 11.00 -5.38
N GLU A 87 7.29 11.83 -5.53
CA GLU A 87 6.15 11.86 -4.62
C GLU A 87 5.33 10.56 -4.71
N VAL A 88 5.04 9.97 -3.57
CA VAL A 88 4.19 8.79 -3.41
C VAL A 88 2.76 9.24 -3.17
N VAL A 89 1.86 8.83 -4.06
CA VAL A 89 0.45 9.24 -4.02
C VAL A 89 -0.45 8.20 -3.38
N THR A 90 -0.03 6.93 -3.39
CA THR A 90 -0.84 5.83 -2.84
C THR A 90 0.04 4.74 -2.24
N LEU A 91 -0.32 4.28 -1.05
CA LEU A 91 0.14 3.01 -0.49
C LEU A 91 -0.97 1.97 -0.60
N THR A 92 -0.64 0.76 -1.07
CA THR A 92 -1.65 -0.27 -1.33
C THR A 92 -1.22 -1.62 -0.79
N SER A 93 -2.20 -2.33 -0.21
CA SER A 93 -2.16 -3.73 0.15
C SER A 93 -3.20 -4.51 -0.64
N ARG A 94 -2.82 -5.66 -1.21
CA ARG A 94 -3.72 -6.51 -2.00
C ARG A 94 -3.69 -7.96 -1.55
N GLU A 95 -4.89 -8.52 -1.48
CA GLU A 95 -5.17 -9.94 -1.57
C GLU A 95 -5.35 -10.29 -3.04
N LEU A 96 -4.51 -11.18 -3.55
CA LEU A 96 -4.44 -11.50 -4.96
C LEU A 96 -5.37 -12.67 -5.29
N CYS A 97 -6.06 -12.59 -6.43
CA CYS A 97 -6.70 -13.77 -7.01
C CYS A 97 -5.64 -14.72 -7.60
N GLU A 98 -6.02 -15.98 -7.82
CA GLU A 98 -5.10 -17.01 -8.35
C GLU A 98 -4.43 -16.63 -9.66
N ARG A 99 -5.15 -15.92 -10.54
CA ARG A 99 -4.58 -15.42 -11.79
C ARG A 99 -3.50 -14.36 -11.56
N CYS A 100 -3.74 -13.40 -10.67
CA CYS A 100 -2.72 -12.38 -10.37
C CYS A 100 -1.55 -12.98 -9.59
N LYS A 101 -1.77 -14.03 -8.79
CA LYS A 101 -0.67 -14.77 -8.16
C LYS A 101 0.24 -15.41 -9.21
N SER A 102 -0.30 -16.04 -10.26
CA SER A 102 0.53 -16.64 -11.31
C SER A 102 1.15 -15.61 -12.26
N GLU A 103 0.37 -14.68 -12.78
CA GLU A 103 0.78 -13.77 -13.85
C GLU A 103 1.56 -12.55 -13.36
N PHE A 104 1.29 -12.07 -12.14
CA PHE A 104 1.88 -10.83 -11.62
C PHE A 104 2.81 -11.10 -10.45
N ALA A 105 2.36 -11.89 -9.47
CA ALA A 105 3.18 -12.22 -8.32
C ALA A 105 4.27 -13.26 -8.64
N GLY A 106 3.93 -14.25 -9.47
CA GLY A 106 4.84 -15.30 -9.92
C GLY A 106 5.73 -14.89 -11.08
N SER A 107 5.40 -13.80 -11.78
CA SER A 107 6.19 -13.32 -12.91
C SER A 107 7.48 -12.61 -12.48
N LYS A 108 8.53 -12.79 -13.30
CA LYS A 108 9.80 -12.04 -13.23
C LYS A 108 9.73 -10.70 -13.95
N ALA A 109 8.63 -10.39 -14.62
CA ALA A 109 8.45 -9.11 -15.30
C ALA A 109 8.55 -7.96 -14.29
N ALA A 110 9.23 -6.88 -14.69
CA ALA A 110 9.30 -5.69 -13.87
C ALA A 110 7.89 -5.12 -13.69
N PRO A 111 7.53 -4.65 -12.48
CA PRO A 111 6.29 -3.90 -12.29
C PRO A 111 6.35 -2.61 -13.12
N ARG A 112 5.20 -1.94 -13.26
CA ARG A 112 5.18 -0.62 -13.91
C ARG A 112 6.21 0.32 -13.27
N PRO A 113 6.83 1.25 -14.03
CA PRO A 113 7.87 2.13 -13.50
C PRO A 113 7.46 3.00 -12.30
N ASP A 114 6.17 3.30 -12.16
CA ASP A 114 5.60 4.07 -11.06
C ASP A 114 5.32 3.24 -9.79
N ILE A 115 5.55 1.92 -9.81
CA ILE A 115 5.28 1.01 -8.69
C ILE A 115 6.58 0.65 -7.98
N VAL A 116 6.64 0.94 -6.68
CA VAL A 116 7.70 0.48 -5.77
C VAL A 116 7.14 -0.69 -4.95
N VAL A 117 7.68 -1.88 -5.16
CA VAL A 117 7.23 -3.09 -4.46
C VAL A 117 7.81 -3.14 -3.06
N LEU A 118 6.95 -3.16 -2.05
CA LEU A 118 7.34 -3.21 -0.64
C LEU A 118 7.35 -4.65 -0.12
N LYS A 119 6.36 -5.44 -0.52
CA LYS A 119 6.26 -6.86 -0.19
C LYS A 119 5.59 -7.61 -1.32
N LYS A 120 6.11 -8.80 -1.59
CA LYS A 120 5.54 -9.74 -2.56
C LYS A 120 5.63 -11.14 -1.94
N LYS A 121 4.51 -11.67 -1.46
CA LYS A 121 4.47 -13.06 -1.01
C LYS A 121 4.63 -13.96 -2.23
N ARG A 122 5.66 -14.81 -2.22
CA ARG A 122 5.85 -15.87 -3.23
C ARG A 122 5.03 -17.09 -2.85
#